data_AF-A0A966VZP4-F1
#
_entry.id   AF-A0A966VZP4-F1
#
_cell.length_a   1.000
_cell.length_b   1.000
_cell.length_c   1.000
_cell.angle_alpha   90.00
_cell.angle_beta   90.00
_cell.angle_gamma   90.00
#
_symmetry.space_group_name_H-M   'P 1'
#
loop_
_entity.id
_entity.type
_entity.pdbx_description
1 polymer ?
#
loop_
_entity_poly.entity_id
_entity_poly.type
_entity_poly.pdbx_seq_one_letter_code
_entity_poly.pdbx_strand_id
1 'polypeptide(L)'
;HTHAAMAPRGLLIKPPAAPDWTRHANGPSTTVNWLKLSDDPWYAATETKIIAAIGRAMQSLFPARLAAGRGPYESAYMAHNRRDVRPDRVLPLWENPNRRPTQPVDPTVGVLRVEDLSGKPRAFAVHYACHPVALMAAGVVSRDYPGAMVDHLEQELGSDCMAMFLQGASGDLDPYDLHNLRGENRFNIVKQAGVALGKAALQLAATLKAPPASAQPVLQVKESLLTIPHRNGPQSTEVGLLTVVIQRDLALVAIPGEPFVQHQLDLTAKSPVPNAFILGLTYSGRGTPFTVYLPTVQAVKEGGYGAAECSFLAADAGERLVNEALKSVRELLPATKPAQ
;
A
#
# COMPACT_ATOMS: atom_id res chain seq x y z
N HIS A 1 -5.76 5.83 10.39
CA HIS A 1 -4.79 6.24 9.35
C HIS A 1 -4.89 5.33 8.12
N THR A 2 -6.04 5.34 7.44
CA THR A 2 -6.12 5.71 6.03
C THR A 2 -6.86 7.03 6.06
N HIS A 3 -6.33 8.06 5.42
CA HIS A 3 -6.86 9.41 5.49
C HIS A 3 -8.22 9.49 4.80
N ALA A 4 -9.32 9.16 5.50
CA ALA A 4 -10.74 9.32 5.10
C ALA A 4 -11.20 8.73 3.74
N ALA A 5 -10.31 8.11 2.94
CA ALA A 5 -10.54 7.94 1.52
C ALA A 5 -10.41 6.49 1.02
N MET A 6 -10.43 5.50 1.91
CA MET A 6 -10.49 4.07 1.52
C MET A 6 -11.70 3.39 2.17
N ALA A 7 -12.89 3.99 2.04
CA ALA A 7 -14.12 3.39 2.55
C ALA A 7 -14.54 2.15 1.72
N PRO A 8 -14.81 0.98 2.31
CA PRO A 8 -15.36 -0.16 1.57
C PRO A 8 -16.64 0.21 0.80
N ARG A 9 -16.94 -0.50 -0.30
CA ARG A 9 -18.21 -0.34 -1.05
C ARG A 9 -19.39 -0.44 -0.07
N GLY A 10 -20.25 0.58 -0.02
CA GLY A 10 -21.41 0.62 0.88
C GLY A 10 -21.14 1.05 2.33
N LEU A 11 -19.95 1.56 2.65
CA LEU A 11 -19.66 2.20 3.95
C LEU A 11 -19.79 3.73 3.82
N LEU A 12 -20.91 4.29 4.29
CA LEU A 12 -21.06 5.72 4.59
C LEU A 12 -20.76 5.92 6.07
N ILE A 13 -19.61 6.49 6.40
CA ILE A 13 -19.26 6.84 7.79
C ILE A 13 -18.96 8.30 7.86
N LYS A 14 -19.78 9.07 8.56
CA LYS A 14 -19.41 10.43 8.93
C LYS A 14 -18.12 10.35 9.77
N PRO A 15 -16.94 10.79 9.29
CA PRO A 15 -15.76 10.73 10.12
C PRO A 15 -16.02 11.61 11.36
N PRO A 16 -15.50 11.23 12.55
CA PRO A 16 -15.48 12.16 13.67
C PRO A 16 -14.79 13.46 13.24
N ALA A 17 -15.18 14.59 13.85
CA ALA A 17 -14.53 15.87 13.62
C ALA A 17 -13.01 15.69 13.68
N ALA A 18 -12.29 16.27 12.71
CA ALA A 18 -10.87 16.07 12.47
C ALA A 18 -10.07 15.90 13.78
N PRO A 19 -9.20 14.88 13.91
CA PRO A 19 -8.33 14.79 15.07
C PRO A 19 -7.56 16.10 15.20
N ASP A 20 -7.62 16.72 16.38
CA ASP A 20 -6.76 17.87 16.70
C ASP A 20 -5.33 17.36 16.83
N TRP A 21 -4.56 17.45 15.74
CA TRP A 21 -3.16 17.05 15.67
C TRP A 21 -2.22 17.96 16.48
N THR A 22 -2.73 19.05 17.07
CA THR A 22 -1.92 20.08 17.71
C THR A 22 -1.92 20.02 19.24
N ARG A 23 -2.66 19.09 19.87
CA ARG A 23 -2.77 19.09 21.34
C ARG A 23 -2.82 17.71 21.96
N HIS A 24 -1.69 17.01 22.11
CA HIS A 24 -1.47 16.16 23.29
C HIS A 24 0.02 16.09 23.65
N ALA A 25 0.31 16.22 24.95
CA ALA A 25 1.65 16.09 25.54
C ALA A 25 2.21 14.65 25.52
N ASN A 26 1.58 13.75 24.76
CA ASN A 26 1.89 12.34 24.71
C ASN A 26 2.46 12.02 23.32
N GLY A 27 3.70 11.55 23.26
CA GLY A 27 4.39 11.25 22.02
C GLY A 27 3.73 10.11 21.21
N PRO A 28 4.10 9.95 19.93
CA PRO A 28 3.55 8.93 19.01
C PRO A 28 3.69 7.47 19.48
N SER A 29 4.41 7.23 20.58
CA SER A 29 4.55 5.93 21.25
C SER A 29 3.37 5.56 22.15
N THR A 30 2.44 6.48 22.43
CA THR A 30 1.31 6.26 23.36
C THR A 30 0.01 5.77 22.69
N THR A 31 0.01 5.58 21.38
CA THR A 31 -1.15 5.24 20.55
C THR A 31 -1.39 3.74 20.37
N VAL A 32 -1.55 3.01 21.47
CA VAL A 32 -2.07 1.61 21.41
C VAL A 32 -3.59 1.60 21.29
N ASN A 33 -4.26 2.62 21.81
CA ASN A 33 -5.68 2.86 21.58
C ASN A 33 -5.83 4.34 21.23
N TRP A 34 -5.85 4.65 19.93
CA TRP A 34 -6.21 5.97 19.42
C TRP A 34 -7.56 6.36 20.02
N LEU A 35 -7.55 7.05 21.17
CA LEU A 35 -8.70 7.50 21.97
C LEU A 35 -10.00 6.72 21.69
N LYS A 36 -10.13 5.52 22.26
CA LYS A 36 -11.38 4.74 22.24
C LYS A 36 -11.86 4.31 20.85
N LEU A 37 -10.98 4.18 19.85
CA LEU A 37 -11.37 3.71 18.52
C LEU A 37 -12.07 2.34 18.57
N SER A 38 -11.62 1.46 19.49
CA SER A 38 -12.27 0.18 19.78
C SER A 38 -13.72 0.31 20.23
N ASP A 39 -14.07 1.44 20.84
CA ASP A 39 -15.38 1.74 21.39
C ASP A 39 -16.27 2.43 20.34
N ASP A 40 -15.70 2.84 19.20
CA ASP A 40 -16.45 3.39 18.07
C ASP A 40 -17.21 2.25 17.36
N PRO A 41 -18.54 2.39 17.14
CA PRO A 41 -19.33 1.40 16.41
C PRO A 41 -18.75 1.05 15.02
N TRP A 42 -18.02 1.97 14.40
CA TRP A 42 -17.30 1.74 13.15
C TRP A 42 -16.28 0.61 13.24
N TYR A 43 -15.53 0.51 14.34
CA TYR A 43 -14.46 -0.46 14.49
C TYR A 43 -15.02 -1.89 14.49
N ALA A 44 -15.99 -2.15 15.37
CA ALA A 44 -16.66 -3.45 15.46
C ALA A 44 -17.39 -3.83 14.14
N ALA A 45 -18.05 -2.86 13.50
CA ALA A 45 -18.70 -3.09 12.21
C ALA A 45 -17.70 -3.41 11.10
N THR A 46 -16.52 -2.79 11.11
CA THR A 46 -15.44 -3.05 10.13
C THR A 46 -14.84 -4.43 10.35
N GLU A 47 -14.53 -4.79 11.59
CA GLU A 47 -14.04 -6.13 11.95
C GLU A 47 -15.01 -7.23 11.50
N THR A 48 -16.30 -7.06 11.82
CA THR A 48 -17.37 -7.99 11.41
C THR A 48 -17.41 -8.17 9.89
N LYS A 49 -17.28 -7.07 9.14
CA LYS A 49 -17.31 -7.08 7.66
C LYS A 49 -16.06 -7.74 7.07
N ILE A 50 -14.88 -7.55 7.66
CA ILE A 50 -13.65 -8.24 7.25
C ILE A 50 -13.80 -9.75 7.44
N ILE A 51 -14.27 -10.19 8.62
CA ILE A 51 -14.51 -11.62 8.90
C ILE A 51 -15.52 -12.20 7.91
N ALA A 52 -16.63 -11.50 7.66
CA ALA A 52 -17.64 -11.93 6.70
C ALA A 52 -17.10 -11.99 5.26
N ALA A 53 -16.22 -11.06 4.86
CA ALA A 53 -15.57 -11.08 3.55
C ALA A 53 -14.65 -12.31 3.40
N ILE A 54 -13.88 -12.65 4.42
CA ILE A 54 -13.05 -13.88 4.45
C ILE A 54 -13.96 -15.11 4.33
N GLY A 55 -15.04 -15.19 5.11
CA GLY A 55 -16.00 -16.29 5.04
C GLY A 55 -16.61 -16.47 3.64
N ARG A 56 -17.02 -15.37 2.98
CA ARG A 56 -17.53 -15.41 1.60
C ARG A 56 -16.47 -15.85 0.59
N ALA A 57 -15.22 -15.41 0.76
CA ALA A 57 -14.11 -15.84 -0.10
C ALA A 57 -13.85 -17.35 0.03
N MET A 58 -13.86 -17.88 1.26
CA MET A 58 -13.70 -19.33 1.51
C MET A 58 -14.84 -20.17 0.92
N GLN A 59 -16.07 -19.65 0.91
CA GLN A 59 -17.23 -20.33 0.31
C GLN A 59 -17.25 -20.24 -1.22
N SER A 60 -16.48 -19.32 -1.80
CA SER A 60 -16.47 -19.03 -3.24
C SER A 60 -15.17 -19.47 -3.90
N LEU A 61 -14.48 -20.47 -3.35
CA LEU A 61 -13.26 -21.01 -3.93
C LEU A 61 -13.52 -21.67 -5.29
N PHE A 62 -12.61 -21.45 -6.23
CA PHE A 62 -12.66 -22.04 -7.57
C PHE A 62 -11.24 -22.35 -8.08
N PRO A 63 -11.07 -23.34 -8.98
CA PRO A 63 -9.80 -23.56 -9.66
C PRO A 63 -9.41 -22.33 -10.48
N ALA A 64 -8.22 -21.79 -10.23
CA ALA A 64 -7.79 -20.51 -10.79
C ALA A 64 -6.35 -20.54 -11.29
N ARG A 65 -6.04 -19.59 -12.18
CA ARG A 65 -4.69 -19.25 -12.60
C ARG A 65 -4.38 -17.83 -12.17
N LEU A 66 -3.15 -17.60 -11.73
CA LEU A 66 -2.65 -16.28 -11.32
C LEU A 66 -1.57 -15.83 -12.30
N ALA A 67 -1.73 -14.65 -12.85
CA ALA A 67 -0.69 -13.93 -13.57
C ALA A 67 -0.33 -12.67 -12.79
N ALA A 68 0.96 -12.39 -12.65
CA ALA A 68 1.43 -11.16 -12.02
C ALA A 68 2.48 -10.48 -12.89
N GLY A 69 2.51 -9.15 -12.83
CA GLY A 69 3.45 -8.35 -13.59
C GLY A 69 3.62 -6.96 -13.03
N ARG A 70 4.75 -6.36 -13.34
CA ARG A 70 5.03 -4.95 -13.10
C ARG A 70 5.55 -4.33 -14.39
N GLY A 71 5.05 -3.15 -14.72
CA GLY A 71 5.43 -2.44 -15.94
C GLY A 71 5.53 -0.95 -15.73
N PRO A 72 6.16 -0.23 -16.68
CA PRO A 72 6.20 1.22 -16.64
C PRO A 72 4.77 1.78 -16.68
N TYR A 73 4.53 2.80 -15.87
CA TYR A 73 3.32 3.60 -15.93
C TYR A 73 3.71 5.00 -16.39
N GLU A 74 3.70 5.18 -17.71
CA GLU A 74 4.16 6.40 -18.37
C GLU A 74 3.20 7.59 -18.24
N SER A 75 2.10 7.47 -17.47
CA SER A 75 1.35 8.66 -17.01
C SER A 75 2.16 9.38 -15.93
N ALA A 76 3.35 9.84 -16.30
CA ALA A 76 4.23 10.65 -15.49
C ALA A 76 3.37 11.63 -14.68
N TYR A 77 3.51 11.57 -13.36
CA TYR A 77 2.93 12.51 -12.41
C TYR A 77 1.51 12.25 -11.88
N MET A 78 1.11 11.01 -11.56
CA MET A 78 0.09 10.88 -10.49
C MET A 78 0.73 11.07 -9.13
N ALA A 79 1.93 10.54 -8.86
CA ALA A 79 2.62 10.67 -7.57
C ALA A 79 3.88 11.55 -7.63
N HIS A 80 4.04 12.49 -6.70
CA HIS A 80 5.30 13.20 -6.44
C HIS A 80 5.82 12.87 -5.06
N ASN A 81 7.15 12.96 -4.90
CA ASN A 81 7.75 12.93 -3.59
C ASN A 81 7.47 14.26 -2.87
N ARG A 82 6.76 14.18 -1.75
CA ARG A 82 6.32 15.34 -0.98
C ARG A 82 7.41 15.91 -0.06
N ARG A 83 8.66 15.43 -0.16
CA ARG A 83 9.79 15.96 0.60
C ARG A 83 10.60 16.95 -0.23
N ASP A 84 10.40 18.25 0.02
CA ASP A 84 11.25 19.32 -0.53
C ASP A 84 12.49 19.48 0.37
N VAL A 85 13.50 18.65 0.14
CA VAL A 85 14.76 18.66 0.90
C VAL A 85 15.60 19.86 0.50
N ARG A 86 15.88 20.74 1.46
CA ARG A 86 16.74 21.93 1.32
C ARG A 86 17.98 21.80 2.21
N PRO A 87 19.03 22.62 2.01
CA PRO A 87 20.27 22.49 2.79
C PRO A 87 20.10 22.56 4.31
N ASP A 88 19.10 23.30 4.80
CA ASP A 88 18.87 23.58 6.22
C ASP A 88 17.63 22.88 6.81
N ARG A 89 16.70 22.43 5.97
CA ARG A 89 15.41 21.86 6.40
C ARG A 89 14.73 21.07 5.30
N VAL A 90 13.78 20.23 5.69
CA VAL A 90 12.84 19.57 4.78
C VAL A 90 11.48 20.23 4.92
N LEU A 91 10.95 20.77 3.82
CA LEU A 91 9.59 21.29 3.79
C LEU A 91 8.64 20.28 3.14
N PRO A 92 7.41 20.14 3.64
CA PRO A 92 6.42 19.33 2.97
C PRO A 92 5.92 20.03 1.71
N LEU A 93 5.97 19.32 0.59
CA LEU A 93 5.40 19.70 -0.70
C LEU A 93 4.03 19.03 -0.85
N TRP A 94 3.03 19.50 -0.10
CA TRP A 94 1.66 18.96 -0.14
C TRP A 94 0.96 19.17 -1.47
N GLU A 95 1.40 20.17 -2.24
CA GLU A 95 0.87 20.44 -3.56
C GLU A 95 2.00 20.62 -4.56
N ASN A 96 1.76 20.17 -5.79
CA ASN A 96 2.72 20.32 -6.87
C ASN A 96 2.01 20.64 -8.20
N PRO A 97 1.20 21.72 -8.28
CA PRO A 97 0.35 21.99 -9.44
C PRO A 97 1.13 22.21 -10.75
N ASN A 98 2.38 22.69 -10.63
CA ASN A 98 3.28 22.89 -11.77
C ASN A 98 3.96 21.60 -12.24
N ARG A 99 3.65 20.47 -11.61
CA ARG A 99 4.21 19.15 -11.89
C ARG A 99 5.74 19.14 -11.90
N ARG A 100 6.34 19.87 -10.93
CA ARG A 100 7.80 19.89 -10.75
C ARG A 100 8.28 18.45 -10.52
N PRO A 101 9.23 17.93 -11.31
CA PRO A 101 9.77 16.61 -11.08
C PRO A 101 10.37 16.49 -9.68
N THR A 102 10.08 15.39 -9.00
CA THR A 102 10.57 15.06 -7.65
C THR A 102 11.10 13.64 -7.64
N GLN A 103 12.02 13.33 -6.73
CA GLN A 103 12.59 12.00 -6.58
C GLN A 103 12.84 11.70 -5.09
N PRO A 104 12.89 10.41 -4.70
CA PRO A 104 12.54 9.25 -5.52
C PRO A 104 11.02 9.12 -5.74
N VAL A 105 10.63 8.50 -6.86
CA VAL A 105 9.26 8.02 -7.14
C VAL A 105 9.32 6.62 -7.75
N ASP A 106 8.28 5.81 -7.60
CA ASP A 106 8.14 4.53 -8.32
C ASP A 106 7.31 4.76 -9.59
N PRO A 107 7.92 4.68 -10.79
CA PRO A 107 7.23 4.94 -12.05
C PRO A 107 6.47 3.72 -12.57
N THR A 108 6.19 2.72 -11.74
CA THR A 108 5.58 1.46 -12.17
C THR A 108 4.16 1.26 -11.65
N VAL A 109 3.40 0.43 -12.36
CA VAL A 109 2.14 -0.16 -11.88
C VAL A 109 2.32 -1.68 -11.82
N GLY A 110 1.81 -2.28 -10.76
CA GLY A 110 1.73 -3.74 -10.60
C GLY A 110 0.32 -4.26 -10.87
N VAL A 111 0.23 -5.45 -11.43
CA VAL A 111 -1.03 -6.16 -11.67
C VAL A 111 -0.94 -7.59 -11.15
N LEU A 112 -1.97 -8.01 -10.44
CA LEU A 112 -2.26 -9.42 -10.17
C LEU A 112 -3.63 -9.75 -10.80
N ARG A 113 -3.64 -10.63 -11.80
CA ARG A 113 -4.86 -11.11 -12.45
C ARG A 113 -5.12 -12.56 -12.07
N VAL A 114 -6.27 -12.81 -11.46
CA VAL A 114 -6.78 -14.16 -11.18
C VAL A 114 -7.88 -14.46 -12.19
N GLU A 115 -7.71 -15.52 -12.96
CA GLU A 115 -8.67 -16.01 -13.94
C GLU A 115 -9.12 -17.43 -13.61
N ASP A 116 -10.34 -17.80 -13.95
CA ASP A 116 -10.75 -19.20 -13.90
C ASP A 116 -10.15 -20.03 -15.04
N LEU A 117 -10.41 -21.33 -15.06
CA LEU A 117 -9.82 -22.22 -16.08
C LEU A 117 -10.30 -21.91 -17.51
N SER A 118 -11.44 -21.22 -17.69
CA SER A 118 -11.93 -20.74 -18.99
C SER A 118 -11.18 -19.50 -19.50
N GLY A 119 -10.38 -18.87 -18.63
CA GLY A 119 -9.68 -17.61 -18.92
C GLY A 119 -10.48 -16.36 -18.57
N LYS A 120 -11.67 -16.48 -17.96
CA LYS A 120 -12.44 -15.33 -17.50
C LYS A 120 -11.78 -14.73 -16.25
N PRO A 121 -11.46 -13.42 -16.23
CA PRO A 121 -10.98 -12.75 -15.02
C PRO A 121 -12.01 -12.79 -13.90
N ARG A 122 -11.59 -13.16 -12.69
CA ARG A 122 -12.43 -13.27 -11.49
C ARG A 122 -11.98 -12.35 -10.35
N ALA A 123 -10.69 -12.04 -10.30
CA ALA A 123 -10.17 -10.97 -9.45
C ALA A 123 -9.02 -10.24 -10.16
N PHE A 124 -8.91 -8.94 -9.91
CA PHE A 124 -7.92 -8.08 -10.54
C PHE A 124 -7.41 -7.06 -9.52
N ALA A 125 -6.17 -7.21 -9.07
CA ALA A 125 -5.56 -6.30 -8.11
C ALA A 125 -4.53 -5.41 -8.80
N VAL A 126 -4.57 -4.11 -8.50
CA VAL A 126 -3.62 -3.11 -8.98
C VAL A 126 -2.78 -2.61 -7.83
N HIS A 127 -1.47 -2.73 -7.96
CA HIS A 127 -0.49 -2.20 -7.01
C HIS A 127 0.07 -0.88 -7.51
N TYR A 128 0.06 0.14 -6.66
CA TYR A 128 0.63 1.44 -6.96
C TYR A 128 1.06 2.18 -5.68
N ALA A 129 2.18 2.90 -5.74
CA ALA A 129 2.71 3.69 -4.63
C ALA A 129 2.32 5.17 -4.76
N CYS A 130 1.24 5.55 -4.07
CA CYS A 130 0.81 6.95 -3.91
C CYS A 130 -0.22 7.03 -2.79
N HIS A 131 -0.29 8.14 -2.04
CA HIS A 131 -1.31 8.30 -1.02
C HIS A 131 -2.70 8.59 -1.60
N PRO A 132 -3.77 7.89 -1.16
CA PRO A 132 -5.15 8.25 -1.48
C PRO A 132 -5.62 9.41 -0.61
N VAL A 133 -5.11 10.61 -0.89
CA VAL A 133 -5.42 11.83 -0.14
C VAL A 133 -6.02 12.95 -1.01
N ALA A 134 -6.33 12.67 -2.28
CA ALA A 134 -6.85 13.66 -3.22
C ALA A 134 -8.27 14.13 -2.91
N LEU A 135 -9.02 13.43 -2.05
CA LEU A 135 -10.28 13.91 -1.46
C LEU A 135 -10.18 14.12 0.06
N MET A 136 -8.98 14.12 0.63
CA MET A 136 -8.79 14.44 2.04
C MET A 136 -9.34 15.84 2.37
N ALA A 137 -10.03 15.96 3.51
CA ALA A 137 -10.71 17.19 3.94
C ALA A 137 -11.82 17.70 3.00
N ALA A 138 -12.33 16.89 2.07
CA ALA A 138 -13.49 17.24 1.25
C ALA A 138 -14.83 17.22 2.03
N GLY A 139 -14.83 16.77 3.29
CA GLY A 139 -16.04 16.66 4.12
C GLY A 139 -16.98 15.52 3.71
N VAL A 140 -16.54 14.62 2.83
CA VAL A 140 -17.32 13.50 2.33
C VAL A 140 -16.57 12.18 2.53
N VAL A 141 -17.33 11.09 2.57
CA VAL A 141 -16.78 9.73 2.56
C VAL A 141 -16.46 9.35 1.13
N SER A 142 -15.25 8.87 0.89
CA SER A 142 -14.82 8.50 -0.45
C SER A 142 -13.91 7.28 -0.46
N ARG A 143 -13.75 6.70 -1.66
CA ARG A 143 -12.74 5.70 -2.00
C ARG A 143 -11.54 6.30 -2.76
N ASP A 144 -11.51 7.62 -2.92
CA ASP A 144 -10.48 8.36 -3.67
C ASP A 144 -10.24 7.78 -5.08
N TYR A 145 -9.08 8.06 -5.67
CA TYR A 145 -8.70 7.53 -6.97
C TYR A 145 -8.65 5.98 -7.00
N PRO A 146 -8.33 5.24 -5.90
CA PRO A 146 -8.48 3.78 -5.90
C PRO A 146 -9.92 3.33 -6.16
N GLY A 147 -10.90 4.05 -5.63
CA GLY A 147 -12.31 3.78 -5.87
C GLY A 147 -12.71 3.94 -7.32
N ALA A 148 -12.30 5.05 -7.94
CA ALA A 148 -12.54 5.30 -9.35
C ALA A 148 -11.83 4.28 -10.25
N MET A 149 -10.63 3.83 -9.87
CA MET A 149 -9.91 2.76 -10.54
C MET A 149 -10.67 1.43 -10.45
N VAL A 150 -11.14 1.05 -9.25
CA VAL A 150 -11.96 -0.16 -9.04
C VAL A 150 -13.22 -0.11 -9.90
N ASP A 151 -13.96 1.00 -9.86
CA ASP A 151 -15.21 1.12 -10.63
C ASP A 151 -14.95 1.02 -12.15
N HIS A 152 -13.87 1.63 -12.64
CA HIS A 152 -13.49 1.51 -14.05
C HIS A 152 -13.13 0.06 -14.42
N LEU A 153 -12.31 -0.62 -13.61
CA LEU A 153 -11.90 -1.99 -13.89
C LEU A 153 -13.07 -2.96 -13.90
N GLU A 154 -14.01 -2.84 -12.96
CA GLU A 154 -15.20 -3.70 -12.93
C GLU A 154 -16.16 -3.40 -14.08
N GLN A 155 -16.22 -2.14 -14.55
CA GLN A 155 -16.96 -1.79 -15.75
C GLN A 155 -16.36 -2.48 -17.01
N GLU A 156 -15.03 -2.53 -17.12
CA GLU A 156 -14.35 -3.11 -18.28
C GLU A 156 -14.25 -4.65 -18.23
N LEU A 157 -14.05 -5.23 -17.03
CA LEU A 157 -13.84 -6.67 -16.84
C LEU A 157 -15.13 -7.44 -16.51
N GLY A 158 -16.22 -6.71 -16.22
CA GLY A 158 -17.53 -7.26 -15.87
C GLY A 158 -17.74 -7.42 -14.35
N SER A 159 -19.00 -7.42 -13.94
CA SER A 159 -19.43 -7.45 -12.52
C SER A 159 -19.02 -8.70 -11.74
N ASP A 160 -18.62 -9.77 -12.43
CA ASP A 160 -18.15 -11.01 -11.83
C ASP A 160 -16.64 -11.00 -11.51
N CYS A 161 -15.94 -9.92 -11.88
CA CYS A 161 -14.54 -9.70 -11.58
C CYS A 161 -14.42 -8.71 -10.41
N MET A 162 -13.80 -9.14 -9.30
CA MET A 162 -13.55 -8.27 -8.16
C MET A 162 -12.27 -7.46 -8.38
N ALA A 163 -12.38 -6.14 -8.49
CA ALA A 163 -11.21 -5.26 -8.59
C ALA A 163 -10.74 -4.79 -7.21
N MET A 164 -9.42 -4.71 -7.02
CA MET A 164 -8.79 -4.32 -5.75
C MET A 164 -7.62 -3.37 -5.98
N PHE A 165 -7.41 -2.46 -5.02
CA PHE A 165 -6.22 -1.62 -4.96
C PHE A 165 -5.30 -2.13 -3.85
N LEU A 166 -4.01 -2.25 -4.16
CA LEU A 166 -2.95 -2.66 -3.26
C LEU A 166 -2.01 -1.48 -3.03
N GLN A 167 -2.01 -0.96 -1.80
CA GLN A 167 -1.20 0.20 -1.44
C GLN A 167 0.29 -0.14 -1.43
N GLY A 168 1.08 0.52 -2.27
CA GLY A 168 2.54 0.46 -2.23
C GLY A 168 3.15 1.35 -1.15
N ALA A 169 4.47 1.47 -1.15
CA ALA A 169 5.21 2.35 -0.24
C ALA A 169 5.00 3.83 -0.60
N SER A 170 4.02 4.48 0.05
CA SER A 170 3.59 5.84 -0.26
C SER A 170 3.91 6.86 0.84
N GLY A 171 4.67 6.51 1.88
CA GLY A 171 4.84 7.36 3.07
C GLY A 171 5.38 8.78 2.79
N ASP A 172 6.07 8.94 1.67
CA ASP A 172 6.59 10.22 1.16
C ASP A 172 6.04 10.58 -0.23
N LEU A 173 4.97 9.93 -0.69
CA LEU A 173 4.36 10.17 -1.99
C LEU A 173 2.93 10.69 -1.89
N ASP A 174 2.65 11.78 -2.59
CA ASP A 174 1.33 12.39 -2.69
C ASP A 174 0.90 12.55 -4.16
N PRO A 175 -0.42 12.61 -4.43
CA PRO A 175 -0.94 13.07 -5.70
C PRO A 175 -0.53 14.51 -6.04
N TYR A 176 -0.40 14.86 -7.33
CA TYR A 176 -0.06 16.26 -7.70
C TYR A 176 -1.14 17.29 -7.34
N ASP A 177 -2.41 16.89 -7.45
CA ASP A 177 -3.57 17.79 -7.49
C ASP A 177 -4.48 17.63 -6.25
N LEU A 178 -3.94 17.91 -5.06
CA LEU A 178 -4.56 17.52 -3.78
C LEU A 178 -5.66 18.42 -3.22
N HIS A 179 -5.47 19.74 -3.13
CA HIS A 179 -6.35 20.58 -2.29
C HIS A 179 -6.93 21.83 -2.96
N ASN A 180 -6.21 22.48 -3.88
CA ASN A 180 -6.67 23.75 -4.48
C ASN A 180 -7.79 23.63 -5.54
N LEU A 181 -8.22 22.42 -5.89
CA LEU A 181 -9.37 22.22 -6.76
C LEU A 181 -10.66 22.22 -5.93
N ARG A 182 -11.55 23.19 -6.17
CA ARG A 182 -12.83 23.29 -5.48
C ARG A 182 -13.94 22.53 -6.23
N GLY A 183 -14.85 21.90 -5.46
CA GLY A 183 -16.10 21.34 -5.98
C GLY A 183 -15.91 20.19 -6.98
N GLU A 184 -16.74 20.18 -8.03
CA GLU A 184 -16.82 19.12 -9.05
C GLU A 184 -15.47 18.84 -9.74
N ASN A 185 -14.62 19.85 -9.90
CA ASN A 185 -13.30 19.71 -10.53
C ASN A 185 -12.39 18.73 -9.77
N ARG A 186 -12.47 18.70 -8.44
CA ARG A 186 -11.68 17.79 -7.60
C ARG A 186 -12.10 16.33 -7.79
N PHE A 187 -13.40 16.06 -7.79
CA PHE A 187 -13.94 14.72 -8.02
C PHE A 187 -13.65 14.21 -9.43
N ASN A 188 -13.72 15.11 -10.43
CA ASN A 188 -13.40 14.77 -11.82
C ASN A 188 -11.93 14.39 -11.98
N ILE A 189 -10.99 15.10 -11.35
CA ILE A 189 -9.56 14.80 -11.42
C ILE A 189 -9.24 13.48 -10.71
N VAL A 190 -9.83 13.24 -9.54
CA VAL A 190 -9.72 11.96 -8.83
C VAL A 190 -10.25 10.80 -9.68
N LYS A 191 -11.38 11.01 -10.36
CA LYS A 191 -11.95 10.04 -11.29
C LYS A 191 -11.02 9.79 -12.48
N GLN A 192 -10.48 10.84 -13.10
CA GLN A 192 -9.54 10.73 -14.22
C GLN A 192 -8.26 9.98 -13.81
N ALA A 193 -7.72 10.29 -12.63
CA ALA A 193 -6.55 9.63 -12.06
C ALA A 193 -6.79 8.13 -11.86
N GLY A 194 -7.92 7.75 -11.27
CA GLY A 194 -8.30 6.34 -11.10
C GLY A 194 -8.51 5.62 -12.43
N VAL A 195 -9.18 6.25 -13.40
CA VAL A 195 -9.38 5.68 -14.74
C VAL A 195 -8.05 5.51 -15.47
N ALA A 196 -7.14 6.49 -15.41
CA ALA A 196 -5.83 6.40 -16.03
C ALA A 196 -5.01 5.23 -15.46
N LEU A 197 -5.03 5.06 -14.13
CA LEU A 197 -4.37 3.94 -13.47
C LEU A 197 -4.99 2.59 -13.89
N GLY A 198 -6.32 2.51 -13.95
CA GLY A 198 -7.02 1.31 -14.40
C GLY A 198 -6.69 0.94 -15.86
N LYS A 199 -6.63 1.93 -16.77
CA LYS A 199 -6.23 1.71 -18.17
C LYS A 199 -4.82 1.17 -18.30
N ALA A 200 -3.86 1.76 -17.58
CA ALA A 200 -2.49 1.26 -17.58
C ALA A 200 -2.39 -0.15 -17.02
N ALA A 201 -3.15 -0.46 -15.97
CA ALA A 201 -3.22 -1.80 -15.42
C ALA A 201 -3.80 -2.80 -16.44
N LEU A 202 -4.86 -2.45 -17.18
CA LEU A 202 -5.42 -3.29 -18.24
C LEU A 202 -4.42 -3.50 -19.39
N GLN A 203 -3.69 -2.45 -19.79
CA GLN A 203 -2.65 -2.53 -20.81
C GLN A 203 -1.52 -3.49 -20.39
N LEU A 204 -1.02 -3.36 -19.15
CA LEU A 204 -0.04 -4.29 -18.60
C LEU A 204 -0.62 -5.71 -18.54
N ALA A 205 -1.85 -5.88 -18.05
CA ALA A 205 -2.48 -7.19 -17.94
C ALA A 205 -2.59 -7.91 -19.29
N ALA A 206 -2.82 -7.18 -20.38
CA ALA A 206 -2.89 -7.74 -21.73
C ALA A 206 -1.56 -8.37 -22.18
N THR A 207 -0.42 -7.95 -21.62
CA THR A 207 0.90 -8.55 -21.91
C THR A 207 1.22 -9.74 -21.01
N LEU A 208 0.46 -9.96 -19.94
CA LEU A 208 0.72 -11.04 -18.98
C LEU A 208 0.15 -12.38 -19.48
N LYS A 209 0.98 -13.41 -19.41
CA LYS A 209 0.60 -14.79 -19.69
C LYS A 209 0.32 -15.50 -18.38
N ALA A 210 -0.88 -16.05 -18.25
CA ALA A 210 -1.19 -16.96 -17.17
C ALA A 210 -0.43 -18.29 -17.38
N PRO A 211 -0.04 -18.98 -16.30
CA PRO A 211 0.53 -20.32 -16.41
C PRO A 211 -0.47 -21.29 -17.06
N PRO A 212 -0.04 -22.46 -17.57
CA PRO A 212 -0.99 -23.45 -18.10
C PRO A 212 -1.93 -23.96 -16.99
N ALA A 213 -3.12 -24.44 -17.37
CA ALA A 213 -4.09 -25.00 -16.41
C ALA A 213 -3.56 -26.21 -15.62
N SER A 214 -2.53 -26.89 -16.13
CA SER A 214 -1.84 -28.01 -15.47
C SER A 214 -0.79 -27.58 -14.44
N ALA A 215 -0.49 -26.28 -14.32
CA ALA A 215 0.48 -25.80 -13.36
C ALA A 215 0.02 -26.07 -11.92
N GLN A 216 0.94 -26.52 -11.08
CA GLN A 216 0.73 -26.67 -9.63
C GLN A 216 1.52 -25.59 -8.91
N PRO A 217 0.94 -24.40 -8.66
CA PRO A 217 1.66 -23.31 -8.02
C PRO A 217 1.96 -23.67 -6.57
N VAL A 218 3.18 -23.36 -6.14
CA VAL A 218 3.58 -23.47 -4.74
C VAL A 218 3.37 -22.11 -4.09
N LEU A 219 2.58 -22.06 -3.03
CA LEU A 219 2.41 -20.87 -2.19
C LEU A 219 3.12 -21.13 -0.86
N GLN A 220 4.02 -20.23 -0.50
CA GLN A 220 4.70 -20.26 0.79
C GLN A 220 4.50 -18.94 1.52
N VAL A 221 4.36 -19.02 2.83
CA VAL A 221 4.13 -17.86 3.70
C VAL A 221 5.10 -17.92 4.86
N LYS A 222 5.67 -16.78 5.21
CA LYS A 222 6.47 -16.60 6.43
C LYS A 222 6.04 -15.33 7.13
N GLU A 223 5.75 -15.46 8.42
CA GLU A 223 5.64 -14.35 9.34
C GLU A 223 7.00 -14.13 10.02
N SER A 224 7.42 -12.87 10.12
CA SER A 224 8.58 -12.47 10.92
C SER A 224 8.19 -11.35 11.88
N LEU A 225 8.59 -11.45 13.14
CA LEU A 225 8.44 -10.42 14.17
C LEU A 225 9.81 -9.87 14.52
N LEU A 226 9.97 -8.55 14.46
CA LEU A 226 11.22 -7.85 14.82
C LEU A 226 10.99 -6.98 16.04
N THR A 227 11.82 -7.12 17.06
CA THR A 227 11.89 -6.14 18.15
C THR A 227 12.67 -4.92 17.69
N ILE A 228 11.98 -3.82 17.43
CA ILE A 228 12.56 -2.56 16.96
C ILE A 228 12.59 -1.55 18.11
N PRO A 229 13.76 -1.02 18.51
CA PRO A 229 13.85 0.05 19.50
C PRO A 229 13.10 1.30 19.06
N HIS A 230 12.60 2.07 20.03
CA HIS A 230 12.16 3.43 19.77
C HIS A 230 13.38 4.32 19.60
N ARG A 231 13.26 5.35 18.76
CA ARG A 231 14.32 6.34 18.52
C ARG A 231 14.67 7.11 19.79
N ASN A 232 13.66 7.38 20.59
CA ASN A 232 13.75 8.15 21.81
C ASN A 232 13.28 7.29 22.99
N GLY A 233 14.15 7.12 23.99
CA GLY A 233 13.85 6.34 25.19
C GLY A 233 14.22 4.85 25.09
N PRO A 234 14.05 4.10 26.19
CA PRO A 234 14.47 2.69 26.28
C PRO A 234 13.45 1.70 25.70
N GLN A 235 12.28 2.17 25.25
CA GLN A 235 11.21 1.29 24.77
C GLN A 235 11.55 0.61 23.45
N SER A 236 10.91 -0.52 23.19
CA SER A 236 10.91 -1.20 21.91
C SER A 236 9.51 -1.69 21.57
N THR A 237 9.26 -1.91 20.28
CA THR A 237 8.02 -2.47 19.77
C THR A 237 8.32 -3.67 18.90
N GLU A 238 7.58 -4.76 19.09
CA GLU A 238 7.55 -5.86 18.14
C GLU A 238 6.81 -5.41 16.88
N VAL A 239 7.44 -5.54 15.72
CA VAL A 239 6.89 -5.13 14.42
C VAL A 239 6.87 -6.36 13.51
N GLY A 240 5.67 -6.75 13.10
CA GLY A 240 5.44 -7.90 12.25
C GLY A 240 5.46 -7.57 10.76
N LEU A 241 5.97 -8.52 9.97
CA LEU A 241 5.82 -8.57 8.51
C LEU A 241 5.30 -9.94 8.08
N LEU A 242 4.55 -9.97 6.98
CA LEU A 242 4.11 -11.21 6.33
C LEU A 242 4.67 -11.25 4.91
N THR A 243 5.49 -12.25 4.61
CA THR A 243 6.03 -12.49 3.28
C THR A 243 5.30 -13.67 2.65
N VAL A 244 4.71 -13.47 1.48
CA VAL A 244 4.09 -14.52 0.68
C VAL A 244 4.87 -14.64 -0.63
N VAL A 245 5.35 -15.84 -0.94
CA VAL A 245 5.96 -16.15 -2.23
C VAL A 245 5.07 -17.14 -2.95
N ILE A 246 4.67 -16.79 -4.16
CA ILE A 246 3.92 -17.67 -5.05
C ILE A 246 4.85 -18.02 -6.21
N GLN A 247 5.11 -19.32 -6.35
CA GLN A 247 6.04 -19.90 -7.32
C GLN A 247 7.47 -19.34 -7.19
N ARG A 248 7.96 -18.68 -8.24
CA ARG A 248 9.27 -18.00 -8.30
C ARG A 248 9.16 -16.61 -8.93
N ASP A 249 7.94 -16.15 -9.21
CA ASP A 249 7.66 -14.97 -10.02
C ASP A 249 6.93 -13.86 -9.25
N LEU A 250 6.26 -14.18 -8.13
CA LEU A 250 5.54 -13.23 -7.30
C LEU A 250 5.92 -13.30 -5.82
N ALA A 251 6.27 -12.15 -5.25
CA ALA A 251 6.44 -11.95 -3.81
C ALA A 251 5.57 -10.78 -3.34
N LEU A 252 4.77 -11.01 -2.31
CA LEU A 252 3.98 -10.00 -1.61
C LEU A 252 4.54 -9.81 -0.20
N VAL A 253 4.95 -8.60 0.13
CA VAL A 253 5.53 -8.26 1.43
C VAL A 253 4.60 -7.28 2.14
N ALA A 254 3.80 -7.80 3.07
CA ALA A 254 2.95 -7.00 3.93
C ALA A 254 3.80 -6.31 5.01
N ILE A 255 3.82 -4.98 4.98
CA ILE A 255 4.61 -4.13 5.88
C ILE A 255 3.66 -3.18 6.63
N PRO A 256 3.91 -2.92 7.93
CA PRO A 256 3.10 -2.01 8.72
C PRO A 256 3.31 -0.55 8.32
N GLY A 257 2.30 0.27 8.64
CA GLY A 257 2.41 1.71 8.48
C GLY A 257 2.66 2.14 7.03
N GLU A 258 3.38 3.24 6.89
CA GLU A 258 3.55 4.01 5.66
C GLU A 258 5.06 4.05 5.30
N PRO A 259 5.59 3.02 4.63
CA PRO A 259 6.98 3.01 4.19
C PRO A 259 7.24 4.04 3.10
N PHE A 260 8.40 4.69 3.16
CA PHE A 260 8.87 5.59 2.10
C PHE A 260 9.21 4.79 0.84
N VAL A 261 9.01 5.42 -0.33
CA VAL A 261 9.10 4.75 -1.63
C VAL A 261 10.45 4.08 -1.88
N GLN A 262 11.54 4.63 -1.33
CA GLN A 262 12.87 4.05 -1.46
C GLN A 262 12.92 2.60 -0.96
N HIS A 263 12.16 2.25 0.08
CA HIS A 263 12.09 0.86 0.58
C HIS A 263 11.50 -0.09 -0.46
N GLN A 264 10.52 0.36 -1.24
CA GLN A 264 9.94 -0.44 -2.33
C GLN A 264 10.88 -0.57 -3.53
N LEU A 265 11.59 0.51 -3.87
CA LEU A 265 12.62 0.49 -4.91
C LEU A 265 13.75 -0.48 -4.51
N ASP A 266 14.15 -0.46 -3.25
CA ASP A 266 15.17 -1.35 -2.70
C ASP A 266 14.75 -2.82 -2.69
N LEU A 267 13.53 -3.12 -2.21
CA LEU A 267 12.97 -4.48 -2.28
C LEU A 267 12.97 -4.97 -3.73
N THR A 268 12.48 -4.13 -4.64
CA THR A 268 12.40 -4.41 -6.07
C THR A 268 13.77 -4.72 -6.67
N ALA A 269 14.76 -3.87 -6.43
CA ALA A 269 16.08 -4.00 -7.03
C ALA A 269 16.87 -5.21 -6.48
N LYS A 270 16.62 -5.59 -5.22
CA LYS A 270 17.38 -6.63 -4.50
C LYS A 270 16.67 -7.98 -4.45
N SER A 271 15.41 -8.04 -4.85
CA SER A 271 14.59 -9.25 -4.82
C SER A 271 15.06 -10.27 -5.87
N PRO A 272 15.19 -11.56 -5.52
CA PRO A 272 15.43 -12.63 -6.50
C PRO A 272 14.17 -12.97 -7.32
N VAL A 273 13.01 -12.42 -6.96
CA VAL A 273 11.72 -12.60 -7.63
C VAL A 273 11.39 -11.35 -8.45
N PRO A 274 11.03 -11.48 -9.74
CA PRO A 274 10.81 -10.34 -10.63
C PRO A 274 9.67 -9.41 -10.19
N ASN A 275 8.57 -9.97 -9.68
CA ASN A 275 7.43 -9.19 -9.19
C ASN A 275 7.40 -9.22 -7.66
N ALA A 276 8.20 -8.37 -7.02
CA ALA A 276 8.18 -8.17 -5.58
C ALA A 276 7.47 -6.86 -5.23
N PHE A 277 6.40 -6.95 -4.45
CA PHE A 277 5.56 -5.80 -4.09
C PHE A 277 5.55 -5.60 -2.58
N ILE A 278 5.82 -4.37 -2.12
CA ILE A 278 5.47 -3.95 -0.77
C ILE A 278 3.98 -3.65 -0.74
N LEU A 279 3.29 -4.21 0.24
CA LEU A 279 1.93 -3.84 0.62
C LEU A 279 2.02 -3.06 1.92
N GLY A 280 1.87 -1.74 1.87
CA GLY A 280 1.83 -0.88 3.05
C GLY A 280 0.48 -0.95 3.76
N LEU A 281 0.42 -0.52 5.02
CA LEU A 281 -0.81 -0.46 5.83
C LEU A 281 -1.52 -1.82 6.08
N THR A 282 -0.86 -2.96 5.88
CA THR A 282 -1.54 -4.27 5.92
C THR A 282 -1.36 -5.07 7.20
N TYR A 283 -0.13 -5.22 7.70
CA TYR A 283 0.18 -6.15 8.79
C TYR A 283 1.12 -5.50 9.80
N SER A 284 0.81 -5.64 11.09
CA SER A 284 1.69 -5.15 12.16
C SER A 284 2.13 -6.24 13.14
N GLY A 285 1.51 -7.43 13.15
CA GLY A 285 1.69 -8.39 14.24
C GLY A 285 0.62 -8.25 15.33
N ARG A 286 0.36 -9.34 16.06
CA ARG A 286 -0.62 -9.34 17.16
C ARG A 286 -0.12 -8.46 18.31
N GLY A 287 -0.90 -7.44 18.68
CA GLY A 287 -0.57 -6.54 19.79
C GLY A 287 0.43 -5.42 19.43
N THR A 288 0.86 -5.35 18.17
CA THR A 288 1.75 -4.29 17.70
C THR A 288 0.98 -2.99 17.46
N PRO A 289 1.46 -1.84 18.00
CA PRO A 289 0.88 -0.55 17.69
C PRO A 289 1.07 -0.16 16.23
N PHE A 290 0.15 0.65 15.72
CA PHE A 290 0.29 1.20 14.37
C PHE A 290 1.59 2.01 14.24
N THR A 291 2.47 1.57 13.35
CA THR A 291 3.85 2.07 13.23
C THR A 291 3.94 3.47 12.58
N VAL A 292 2.83 4.00 12.06
CA VAL A 292 2.73 5.29 11.37
C VAL A 292 3.62 5.36 10.14
N TYR A 293 4.84 5.88 10.21
CA TYR A 293 5.76 6.02 9.08
C TYR A 293 7.01 5.17 9.25
N LEU A 294 7.50 4.63 8.13
CA LEU A 294 8.79 3.95 8.03
C LEU A 294 9.70 4.73 7.04
N PRO A 295 10.36 5.80 7.50
CA PRO A 295 11.30 6.56 6.69
C PRO A 295 12.58 5.75 6.42
N THR A 296 13.44 6.26 5.53
CA THR A 296 14.83 5.79 5.43
C THR A 296 15.71 6.43 6.49
N VAL A 297 16.84 5.82 6.81
CA VAL A 297 17.89 6.42 7.67
C VAL A 297 18.28 7.81 7.16
N GLN A 298 18.40 7.96 5.83
CA GLN A 298 18.73 9.24 5.20
C GLN A 298 17.64 10.28 5.44
N ALA A 299 16.37 9.92 5.23
CA ALA A 299 15.25 10.84 5.48
C ALA A 299 15.15 11.25 6.96
N VAL A 300 15.46 10.35 7.89
CA VAL A 300 15.49 10.68 9.33
C VAL A 300 16.59 11.70 9.64
N LYS A 301 17.78 11.58 9.00
CA LYS A 301 18.86 12.57 9.16
C LYS A 301 18.49 13.94 8.61
N GLU A 302 17.81 13.97 7.46
CA GLU A 302 17.32 15.22 6.85
C GLU A 302 16.20 15.88 7.66
N GLY A 303 15.37 15.06 8.31
CA GLY A 303 14.24 15.50 9.12
C GLY A 303 12.93 15.67 8.34
N GLY A 304 12.03 16.50 8.88
CA GLY A 304 10.72 16.79 8.30
C GLY A 304 9.64 15.73 8.54
N TYR A 305 8.45 16.01 8.00
CA TYR A 305 7.25 15.21 8.12
C TYR A 305 7.44 13.76 7.64
N GLY A 306 6.88 12.81 8.40
CA GLY A 306 6.98 11.37 8.16
C GLY A 306 8.35 10.77 8.44
N ALA A 307 9.38 11.59 8.71
CA ALA A 307 10.73 11.16 9.01
C ALA A 307 11.16 11.50 10.43
N ALA A 308 11.76 12.67 10.69
CA ALA A 308 12.05 13.06 12.08
C ALA A 308 10.76 13.37 12.87
N GLU A 309 9.73 13.86 12.17
CA GLU A 309 8.42 14.12 12.72
C GLU A 309 7.50 12.90 12.50
N CYS A 310 6.62 12.64 13.46
CA CYS A 310 5.55 11.63 13.34
C CYS A 310 6.00 10.17 13.12
N SER A 311 7.29 9.85 13.25
CA SER A 311 7.79 8.48 13.36
C SER A 311 8.59 8.29 14.66
N PHE A 312 8.49 7.11 15.26
CA PHE A 312 9.02 6.86 16.61
C PHE A 312 9.98 5.68 16.70
N LEU A 313 9.99 4.77 15.72
CA LEU A 313 10.93 3.67 15.70
C LEU A 313 12.36 4.15 15.37
N ALA A 314 13.33 3.29 15.68
CA ALA A 314 14.73 3.45 15.31
C ALA A 314 14.88 3.89 13.85
N ALA A 315 15.88 4.73 13.58
CA ALA A 315 16.03 5.38 12.28
C ALA A 315 16.18 4.40 11.09
N ASP A 316 16.64 3.18 11.37
CA ASP A 316 16.85 2.10 10.41
C ASP A 316 15.71 1.05 10.39
N ALA A 317 14.57 1.35 11.02
CA ALA A 317 13.45 0.41 11.11
C ALA A 317 12.93 -0.05 9.75
N GLY A 318 12.79 0.87 8.78
CA GLY A 318 12.36 0.53 7.42
C GLY A 318 13.34 -0.40 6.72
N GLU A 319 14.64 -0.09 6.78
CA GLU A 319 15.70 -0.92 6.20
C GLU A 319 15.76 -2.31 6.85
N ARG A 320 15.60 -2.41 8.18
CA ARG A 320 15.53 -3.70 8.88
C ARG A 320 14.39 -4.57 8.37
N LEU A 321 13.20 -3.99 8.19
CA LEU A 321 12.03 -4.70 7.69
C LEU A 321 12.22 -5.15 6.23
N VAL A 322 12.75 -4.29 5.36
CA VAL A 322 13.05 -4.66 3.97
C VAL A 322 14.10 -5.76 3.90
N ASN A 323 15.13 -5.71 4.74
CA ASN A 323 16.16 -6.75 4.79
C ASN A 323 15.61 -8.10 5.26
N GLU A 324 14.78 -8.12 6.30
CA GLU A 324 14.12 -9.36 6.75
C GLU A 324 13.12 -9.90 5.71
N ALA A 325 12.43 -9.01 4.98
CA ALA A 325 11.58 -9.40 3.86
C ALA A 325 12.39 -10.05 2.74
N LEU A 326 13.51 -9.44 2.32
CA LEU A 326 14.39 -9.99 1.29
C LEU A 326 14.99 -11.35 1.70
N LYS A 327 15.34 -11.50 2.98
CA LYS A 327 15.77 -12.79 3.54
C LYS A 327 14.64 -13.81 3.46
N SER A 328 13.44 -13.45 3.91
CA SER A 328 12.26 -14.32 3.88
C SER A 328 11.89 -14.73 2.45
N VAL A 329 11.95 -13.83 1.47
CA VAL A 329 11.74 -14.16 0.05
C VAL A 329 12.73 -15.23 -0.41
N ARG A 330 14.02 -15.10 -0.09
CA ARG A 330 15.04 -16.09 -0.46
C ARG A 330 14.82 -17.45 0.20
N GLU A 331 14.43 -17.47 1.47
CA GLU A 331 14.15 -18.70 2.22
C GLU A 331 12.90 -19.43 1.69
N LEU A 332 11.88 -18.68 1.28
CA LEU A 332 10.63 -19.21 0.75
C LEU A 332 10.72 -19.63 -0.72
N LEU A 333 11.81 -19.30 -1.43
CA LEU A 333 11.98 -19.79 -2.79
C LEU A 333 12.14 -21.31 -2.78
N PRO A 334 11.42 -22.05 -3.65
CA PRO A 334 11.61 -23.49 -3.75
C PRO A 334 13.08 -23.80 -4.05
N ALA A 335 13.69 -24.72 -3.31
CA ALA A 335 15.06 -25.18 -3.59
C ALA A 335 15.19 -25.53 -5.08
N THR A 336 16.23 -25.02 -5.74
CA THR A 336 16.58 -25.50 -7.09
C THR A 336 16.82 -27.00 -6.99
N LYS A 337 16.00 -27.81 -7.67
CA LYS A 337 16.44 -29.17 -8.01
C LYS A 337 17.83 -29.03 -8.63
N PRO A 338 18.84 -29.79 -8.18
CA PRO A 338 20.11 -29.84 -8.89
C PRO A 338 19.80 -30.14 -10.36
N ALA A 339 20.47 -29.44 -11.28
CA ALA A 339 20.42 -29.82 -12.69
C ALA A 339 20.78 -31.31 -12.78
N GLN A 340 19.86 -32.12 -13.31
CA GLN A 340 20.14 -33.50 -13.68
C GLN A 340 21.01 -33.53 -14.92
#